data_AF-A0A4V2QQ63-F1
#
_entry.id   AF-A0A4V2QQ63-F1
#
_cell.length_a   1.000
_cell.length_b   1.000
_cell.length_c   1.000
_cell.angle_alpha   90.00
_cell.angle_beta   90.00
_cell.angle_gamma   90.00
#
_symmetry.space_group_name_H-M   'P 1'
#
loop_
_entity.id
_entity.type
_entity.pdbx_description
1 polymer ?
#
loop_
_entity_poly.entity_id
_entity_poly.type
_entity_poly.pdbx_seq_one_letter_code
_entity_poly.pdbx_strand_id
1 'polypeptide(L)' 'MQMFPQAVRCLLNRHEPVRHDAKWDISGHYLSTCASCGTSIKRLRKGVWRRDEAHPH' A
#
# COMPACT_ATOMS: atom_id res chain seq x y z
N MET A 1 -1.24 18.66 13.84
CA MET A 1 -1.31 17.33 13.18
C MET A 1 -2.32 17.42 12.06
N GLN A 2 -1.88 17.50 10.81
CA GLN A 2 -2.79 17.68 9.67
C GLN A 2 -3.51 16.34 9.39
N MET A 3 -4.73 16.22 9.91
CA MET A 3 -5.70 15.18 9.54
C MET A 3 -6.17 15.41 8.10
N PHE A 4 -5.33 15.12 7.12
CA PHE A 4 -5.86 14.78 5.80
C PHE A 4 -6.43 13.37 5.93
N PRO A 5 -7.71 13.13 5.62
CA PRO A 5 -8.28 11.80 5.77
C PRO A 5 -7.43 10.83 4.96
N GLN A 6 -6.81 9.84 5.61
CA GLN A 6 -6.02 8.83 4.91
C GLN A 6 -6.83 8.15 3.78
N ALA A 7 -8.16 8.18 3.88
CA ALA A 7 -9.11 7.83 2.83
C ALA A 7 -8.91 8.60 1.51
N VAL A 8 -8.66 9.92 1.54
CA VAL A 8 -8.45 10.73 0.31
C VAL A 8 -7.14 10.34 -0.37
N ARG A 9 -6.11 9.97 0.41
CA ARG A 9 -4.85 9.47 -0.15
C ARG A 9 -5.06 8.13 -0.87
N CYS A 10 -5.90 7.25 -0.33
CA CYS A 10 -6.26 5.99 -0.97
C CYS A 10 -6.98 6.21 -2.32
N LEU A 11 -7.86 7.22 -2.42
CA LEU A 11 -8.50 7.59 -3.69
C LEU A 11 -7.49 8.05 -4.75
N LEU A 12 -6.38 8.68 -4.33
CA LEU A 12 -5.25 9.06 -5.19
C LEU A 12 -4.23 7.92 -5.41
N ASN A 13 -4.63 6.68 -5.10
CA ASN A 13 -3.79 5.47 -5.13
C ASN A 13 -2.53 5.61 -4.25
N ARG A 14 -2.52 6.50 -3.25
CA ARG A 14 -1.40 6.68 -2.31
C ARG A 14 -1.73 5.92 -1.04
N HIS A 15 -1.11 4.76 -0.89
CA HIS A 15 -1.36 3.89 0.25
C HIS A 15 -0.20 3.89 1.24
N GLU A 16 -0.52 3.65 2.50
CA GLU A 16 0.46 3.42 3.56
C GLU A 16 0.45 1.94 3.95
N PRO A 17 1.59 1.24 3.94
CA PRO A 17 1.66 -0.16 4.28
C PRO A 17 1.59 -0.41 5.77
N VAL A 18 1.03 -1.57 6.10
CA VAL A 18 1.24 -2.19 7.40
C VAL A 18 2.66 -2.75 7.43
N ARG A 19 3.61 -1.98 7.99
CA ARG A 19 5.05 -2.27 7.90
C ARG A 19 5.45 -3.65 8.44
N HIS A 20 4.75 -4.17 9.45
CA HIS A 20 5.03 -5.49 10.03
C HIS A 20 4.50 -6.65 9.16
N ASP A 21 3.59 -6.37 8.23
CA ASP A 21 3.00 -7.34 7.31
C ASP A 21 3.61 -7.23 5.90
N ALA A 22 4.65 -6.39 5.72
CA ALA A 22 5.32 -6.26 4.45
C ALA A 22 6.14 -7.51 4.12
N LYS A 23 5.77 -8.21 3.04
CA LYS A 23 6.40 -9.44 2.55
C LYS A 23 7.09 -9.18 1.22
N TRP A 24 8.11 -9.98 0.89
CA TRP A 24 8.77 -9.92 -0.41
C TRP A 24 8.15 -10.94 -1.35
N ASP A 25 7.71 -10.48 -2.53
CA ASP A 25 7.18 -11.32 -3.59
C ASP A 25 8.29 -11.92 -4.45
N ILE A 26 7.99 -13.05 -5.10
CA ILE A 26 8.89 -13.76 -6.00
C ILE A 26 9.33 -12.85 -7.17
N SER A 27 8.47 -11.93 -7.59
CA SER A 27 8.74 -10.96 -8.67
C SER A 27 9.66 -9.79 -8.25
N GLY A 28 10.15 -9.78 -7.01
CA GLY A 28 11.09 -8.76 -6.52
C GLY A 28 10.42 -7.49 -6.00
N HIS A 29 9.15 -7.55 -5.62
CA HIS A 29 8.40 -6.42 -5.06
C HIS A 29 8.04 -6.66 -3.60
N TYR A 30 8.02 -5.62 -2.77
CA TYR A 30 7.39 -5.75 -1.45
C TYR A 30 5.88 -5.65 -1.59
N LEU A 31 5.15 -6.63 -1.07
CA LEU A 31 3.70 -6.64 -0.92
C LEU A 31 3.32 -6.35 0.53
N SER A 32 2.20 -5.69 0.75
CA SER A 32 1.65 -5.42 2.08
C SER A 32 0.17 -5.09 1.95
N THR A 33 -0.48 -4.87 3.08
CA THR A 33 -1.86 -4.41 3.15
C THR A 33 -1.89 -2.92 3.49
N CYS A 34 -2.82 -2.16 2.91
CA CYS A 34 -2.97 -0.75 3.27
C CYS A 34 -3.55 -0.60 4.68
N ALA A 35 -2.84 0.12 5.55
CA ALA A 35 -3.26 0.33 6.94
C ALA A 35 -4.60 1.09 7.07
N SER A 36 -5.01 1.84 6.03
CA SER A 36 -6.22 2.67 6.06
C SER A 36 -7.43 2.02 5.39
N CYS A 37 -7.23 1.30 4.28
CA CYS A 37 -8.34 0.75 3.50
C CYS A 37 -8.29 -0.78 3.32
N GLY A 38 -7.29 -1.46 3.88
CA GLY A 38 -7.20 -2.92 3.84
C GLY A 38 -6.85 -3.53 2.48
N THR A 39 -6.66 -2.73 1.42
CA THR A 39 -6.37 -3.26 0.07
C THR A 39 -4.94 -3.75 -0.04
N SER A 40 -4.72 -4.78 -0.86
CA SER A 40 -3.37 -5.24 -1.24
C SER A 40 -2.62 -4.14 -1.97
N ILE A 41 -1.40 -3.88 -1.54
CA ILE A 41 -0.53 -2.85 -2.10
C ILE A 41 0.87 -3.39 -2.35
N LYS A 42 1.50 -2.88 -3.40
CA LYS A 42 2.88 -3.17 -3.74
C LYS A 42 3.76 -1.94 -3.65
N ARG A 43 5.01 -2.15 -3.25
CA ARG A 43 6.04 -1.11 -3.22
C ARG A 43 6.69 -0.99 -4.59
N LEU A 44 6.46 0.14 -5.25
CA LEU A 44 7.09 0.44 -6.54
C LEU A 44 8.51 0.98 -6.38
N ARG A 45 8.74 1.78 -5.33
CA ARG A 45 10.05 2.37 -4.99
C ARG A 45 10.12 2.69 -3.51
N LYS A 46 11.28 3.14 -3.02
CA LYS A 46 11.46 3.49 -1.61
C LYS A 46 10.40 4.50 -1.16
N GLY A 47 9.53 4.09 -0.22
CA GLY A 47 8.47 4.93 0.34
C GLY A 47 7.22 5.11 -0.53
N VAL A 48 7.15 4.51 -1.73
CA VAL A 48 5.97 4.63 -2.61
C VAL A 48 5.28 3.29 -2.75
N TRP A 49 4.07 3.24 -2.22
CA TRP A 49 3.18 2.10 -2.25
C TRP A 49 1.91 2.45 -3.03
N ARG A 50 1.52 1.53 -3.91
CA ARG A 50 0.34 1.63 -4.78
C ARG A 50 -0.48 0.35 -4.65
N ARG A 51 -1.76 0.40 -5.01
CA ARG A 51 -2.60 -0.78 -5.11
C ARG A 51 -1.91 -1.85 -5.96
N ASP A 52 -1.95 -3.08 -5.49
CA ASP A 52 -1.56 -4.23 -6.28
C ASP A 52 -2.72 -4.64 -7.20
N GLU A 53 -2.52 -4.51 -8.50
CA GLU A 53 -3.51 -4.85 -9.51
C GLU A 53 -3.51 -6.35 -9.84
N ALA A 54 -2.46 -7.08 -9.45
CA ALA A 54 -2.37 -8.52 -9.65
C ALA A 54 -3.23 -9.29 -8.63
N HIS A 55 -3.39 -8.76 -7.41
CA HIS A 55 -4.21 -9.35 -6.35
C HIS A 55 -5.21 -8.34 -5.77
N PRO A 56 -6.20 -7.87 -6.56
CA PRO A 56 -7.27 -7.02 -6.05
C PRO A 56 -8.18 -7.90 -5.18
N HIS A 57 -8.07 -7.75 -3.86
CA HIS A 57 -8.88 -8.48 -2.89
C HIS A 57 -10.20 -7.75 -2.60
#